data_AF-A0A317YKY9-F1
#
_entry.id   AF-A0A317YKY9-F1
#
_cell.length_a   1.000
_cell.length_b   1.000
_cell.length_c   1.000
_cell.angle_alpha   90.00
_cell.angle_beta   90.00
_cell.angle_gamma   90.00
#
_symmetry.space_group_name_H-M   'P 1'
#
loop_
_entity.id
_entity.type
_entity.pdbx_description
1 polymer ?
#
loop_
_entity_poly.entity_id
_entity_poly.type
_entity_poly.pdbx_seq_one_letter_code
_entity_poly.pdbx_strand_id
1 'polypeptide(L)'
;DQLSFELQSKGFVPIIAHPERNKAISQNLDILYDLINKGALSQVTTASSACISGKKIRKLAIQMIENNLTHFIGSDAHNTEIRPFLMKDLFNDKKLRDYYEDMNGFISNAKLVVDDKKIPKRMPQQDYKQKRWFGL
;
A
#
# COMPACT_ATOMS: atom_id res chain seq x y z
N ASP A 1 -7.85 -8.19 14.27
CA ASP A 1 -9.13 -8.66 13.70
C ASP A 1 -10.35 -8.10 14.42
N GLN A 2 -10.51 -8.32 15.72
CA GLN A 2 -11.70 -7.87 16.46
C GLN A 2 -11.98 -6.36 16.35
N LEU A 3 -10.96 -5.51 16.55
CA LEU A 3 -11.10 -4.06 16.42
C LEU A 3 -11.55 -3.63 15.01
N SER A 4 -10.97 -4.20 13.96
CA SER A 4 -11.33 -3.88 12.57
C SER A 4 -12.77 -4.27 12.24
N PHE A 5 -13.27 -5.35 12.83
CA PHE A 5 -14.67 -5.77 12.69
C PHE A 5 -15.61 -4.84 13.45
N GLU A 6 -15.27 -4.46 14.68
CA GLU A 6 -16.05 -3.53 15.50
C GLU A 6 -16.16 -2.13 14.88
N LEU A 7 -15.09 -1.65 14.23
CA LEU A 7 -15.12 -0.38 13.48
C LEU A 7 -16.08 -0.47 12.29
N GLN A 8 -16.05 -1.59 11.56
CA GLN A 8 -16.91 -1.81 10.41
C GLN A 8 -18.38 -1.98 10.78
N SER A 9 -18.70 -2.65 11.90
CA SER A 9 -20.08 -2.76 12.38
C SER A 9 -20.67 -1.41 12.79
N LYS A 10 -19.82 -0.43 13.10
CA LYS A 10 -20.18 0.97 13.36
C LYS A 10 -20.19 1.86 12.11
N GLY A 11 -19.95 1.28 10.92
CA GLY A 11 -19.94 1.99 9.64
C GLY A 11 -18.60 2.61 9.25
N PHE A 12 -17.53 2.42 10.02
CA PHE A 12 -16.20 2.93 9.69
C PHE A 12 -15.41 1.96 8.80
N VAL A 13 -14.62 2.50 7.88
CA VAL A 13 -13.69 1.72 7.06
C VAL A 13 -12.27 1.94 7.57
N PRO A 14 -11.61 0.94 8.19
CA PRO A 14 -10.26 1.11 8.73
C PRO A 14 -9.23 1.21 7.60
N ILE A 15 -8.29 2.15 7.72
CA ILE A 15 -7.13 2.28 6.83
C ILE A 15 -5.87 1.88 7.61
N ILE A 16 -5.24 0.78 7.19
CA ILE A 16 -3.99 0.30 7.78
C ILE A 16 -2.84 1.19 7.29
N ALA A 17 -2.26 1.97 8.21
CA ALA A 17 -1.14 2.85 7.92
C ALA A 17 0.14 2.05 7.68
N HIS A 18 0.85 2.39 6.60
CA HIS A 18 2.19 1.93 6.25
C HIS A 18 2.48 0.46 6.61
N PRO A 19 1.66 -0.50 6.11
CA PRO A 19 1.75 -1.90 6.50
C PRO A 19 3.12 -2.50 6.14
N GLU A 20 3.84 -1.92 5.17
CA GLU A 20 5.16 -2.36 4.77
C GLU A 20 6.25 -2.17 5.84
N ARG A 21 5.97 -1.37 6.87
CA ARG A 21 6.84 -1.16 8.03
C ARG A 21 6.50 -2.06 9.21
N ASN A 22 5.34 -2.71 9.18
CA ASN A 22 4.93 -3.62 10.23
C ASN A 22 5.68 -4.96 10.09
N LYS A 23 6.40 -5.37 11.15
CA LYS A 23 7.22 -6.58 11.13
C LYS A 23 6.40 -7.84 10.80
N ALA A 24 5.22 -8.00 11.40
CA ALA A 24 4.38 -9.17 11.18
C ALA A 24 3.89 -9.23 9.72
N ILE A 25 3.43 -8.12 9.16
CA ILE A 25 2.99 -8.05 7.75
C ILE A 25 4.17 -8.25 6.79
N SER A 26 5.34 -7.69 7.10
CA SER A 26 6.53 -7.86 6.28
C SER A 26 7.05 -9.31 6.24
N GLN A 27 6.75 -10.09 7.28
CA GLN A 27 7.09 -11.51 7.37
C GLN A 27 6.00 -12.41 6.78
N ASN A 28 4.74 -11.99 6.88
CA ASN A 28 3.59 -12.71 6.33
C ASN A 28 2.55 -11.73 5.76
N LEU A 29 2.57 -11.59 4.43
CA LEU A 29 1.68 -10.69 3.72
C LEU A 29 0.21 -11.15 3.76
N ASP A 30 -0.06 -12.41 4.13
CA ASP A 30 -1.43 -12.94 4.30
C ASP A 30 -2.19 -12.19 5.39
N ILE A 31 -1.49 -11.66 6.39
CA ILE A 31 -2.09 -10.82 7.42
C ILE A 31 -2.75 -9.59 6.79
N LEU A 32 -2.06 -8.95 5.83
CA LEU A 32 -2.64 -7.80 5.14
C LEU A 32 -3.75 -8.24 4.19
N TYR A 33 -3.54 -9.32 3.43
CA TYR A 33 -4.57 -9.88 2.55
C TYR A 33 -5.89 -10.10 3.30
N ASP A 34 -5.86 -10.76 4.46
CA ASP A 34 -7.05 -11.05 5.24
C ASP A 34 -7.75 -9.78 5.73
N LEU A 35 -6.99 -8.77 6.16
CA LEU A 35 -7.54 -7.47 6.58
C LEU A 35 -8.25 -6.78 5.41
N ILE A 36 -7.62 -6.74 4.23
CA ILE A 36 -8.20 -6.12 3.04
C ILE A 36 -9.42 -6.91 2.54
N ASN A 37 -9.34 -8.23 2.52
CA ASN A 37 -10.45 -9.11 2.14
C ASN A 37 -11.66 -8.95 3.07
N LYS A 38 -11.41 -8.66 4.36
CA LYS A 38 -12.44 -8.32 5.35
C LYS A 38 -12.93 -6.86 5.30
N GLY A 39 -12.53 -6.10 4.28
CA GLY A 39 -13.06 -4.75 4.01
C GLY A 39 -12.17 -3.59 4.44
N ALA A 40 -11.04 -3.83 5.10
CA ALA A 40 -10.08 -2.78 5.41
C ALA A 40 -9.43 -2.21 4.14
N LEU A 41 -8.81 -1.05 4.27
CA LEU A 41 -7.96 -0.42 3.25
C LEU A 41 -6.53 -0.32 3.79
N SER A 42 -5.57 0.05 2.95
CA SER A 42 -4.21 0.32 3.42
C SER A 42 -3.53 1.42 2.61
N GLN A 43 -2.53 2.03 3.23
CA GLN A 43 -1.75 3.13 2.66
C GLN A 43 -0.26 2.81 2.73
N VAL A 44 0.42 2.74 1.58
CA VAL A 44 1.88 2.56 1.52
C VAL A 44 2.62 3.90 1.45
N THR A 45 3.82 3.98 2.02
CA THR A 45 4.58 5.25 2.02
C THR A 45 5.43 5.44 0.76
N THR A 46 5.57 6.69 0.30
CA THR A 46 6.44 7.01 -0.86
C THR A 46 7.89 6.63 -0.62
N ALA A 47 8.38 6.79 0.62
CA ALA A 47 9.75 6.43 0.99
C ALA A 47 10.02 4.93 0.81
N SER A 48 9.01 4.09 1.05
CA SER A 48 9.08 2.65 0.83
C SER A 48 9.12 2.31 -0.66
N SER A 49 8.31 2.99 -1.48
CA SER A 49 8.25 2.75 -2.93
C SER A 49 9.43 3.34 -3.70
N ALA A 50 9.99 4.48 -3.26
CA ALA A 50 11.12 5.20 -3.88
C ALA A 50 12.51 4.63 -3.49
N CYS A 51 12.59 3.41 -2.96
CA CYS A 51 13.84 2.72 -2.61
C CYS A 51 14.66 3.30 -1.45
N ILE A 52 14.20 4.38 -0.81
CA ILE A 52 14.92 5.06 0.29
C ILE A 52 14.94 4.20 1.56
N SER A 53 13.86 3.45 1.83
CA SER A 53 13.79 2.50 2.96
C SER A 53 14.52 1.16 2.69
N GLY A 54 15.21 1.01 1.56
CA GLY A 54 15.96 -0.20 1.20
C GLY A 54 15.21 -1.21 0.33
N LYS A 55 15.97 -2.15 -0.28
CA LYS A 55 15.47 -3.07 -1.32
C LYS A 55 14.32 -3.98 -0.87
N LYS A 56 14.33 -4.45 0.38
CA LYS A 56 13.30 -5.34 0.93
C LYS A 56 11.95 -4.64 1.05
N ILE A 57 11.94 -3.44 1.64
CA ILE A 57 10.72 -2.64 1.83
C ILE A 57 10.14 -2.22 0.48
N ARG A 58 10.99 -1.84 -0.49
CA ARG A 58 10.55 -1.56 -1.86
C ARG A 58 9.86 -2.75 -2.51
N LYS A 59 10.47 -3.94 -2.43
CA LYS A 59 9.88 -5.17 -2.98
C LYS A 59 8.51 -5.45 -2.36
N LEU A 60 8.40 -5.29 -1.05
CA LEU A 60 7.14 -5.50 -0.33
C LEU A 60 6.06 -4.49 -0.75
N ALA A 61 6.41 -3.20 -0.89
CA ALA A 61 5.48 -2.18 -1.38
C ALA A 61 5.00 -2.50 -2.81
N ILE A 62 5.88 -2.93 -3.70
CA ILE A 62 5.50 -3.37 -5.06
C ILE A 62 4.57 -4.58 -5.01
N GLN A 63 4.87 -5.59 -4.18
CA GLN A 63 3.98 -6.75 -4.03
C GLN A 63 2.58 -6.34 -3.55
N MET A 64 2.48 -5.35 -2.66
CA MET A 64 1.19 -4.83 -2.21
C MET A 64 0.41 -4.14 -3.34
N ILE A 65 1.09 -3.43 -4.25
CA ILE A 65 0.47 -2.80 -5.43
C ILE A 65 -0.01 -3.89 -6.40
N GLU A 66 0.87 -4.81 -6.79
CA GLU A 66 0.59 -5.89 -7.75
C GLU A 66 -0.57 -6.78 -7.31
N ASN A 67 -0.77 -6.95 -6.00
CA ASN A 67 -1.78 -7.84 -5.44
C ASN A 67 -3.03 -7.11 -4.95
N ASN A 68 -3.23 -5.84 -5.34
CA ASN A 68 -4.37 -5.01 -4.93
C ASN A 68 -4.53 -4.91 -3.38
N LEU A 69 -3.43 -4.93 -2.63
CA LEU A 69 -3.44 -4.87 -1.17
C LEU A 69 -3.30 -3.44 -0.63
N THR A 70 -3.07 -2.46 -1.50
CA THR A 70 -2.97 -1.04 -1.13
C THR A 70 -3.90 -0.16 -1.96
N HIS A 71 -4.33 0.94 -1.34
CA HIS A 71 -5.40 1.79 -1.84
C HIS A 71 -5.00 3.27 -1.86
N PHE A 72 -3.93 3.61 -1.15
CA PHE A 72 -3.44 4.97 -0.98
C PHE A 72 -1.92 4.99 -1.00
N ILE A 73 -1.37 6.13 -1.38
CA ILE A 73 0.04 6.42 -1.25
C ILE A 73 0.20 7.77 -0.54
N GLY A 74 1.05 7.82 0.46
CA GLY A 74 1.27 8.99 1.31
C GLY A 74 2.75 9.22 1.54
N SER A 75 3.16 10.48 1.68
CA SER A 75 4.58 10.78 1.88
C SER A 75 5.10 10.25 3.22
N ASP A 76 4.25 10.33 4.26
CA ASP A 76 4.63 10.13 5.65
C ASP A 76 5.88 10.97 6.01
N ALA A 77 5.96 12.17 5.40
CA ALA A 77 7.06 13.10 5.57
C ALA A 77 6.97 13.78 6.95
N HIS A 78 8.11 13.92 7.63
CA HIS A 78 8.19 14.52 8.97
C HIS A 78 9.15 15.71 9.01
N ASN A 79 10.09 15.84 8.06
CA ASN A 79 11.04 16.96 7.94
C ASN A 79 11.68 16.97 6.54
N THR A 80 12.50 17.96 6.22
CA THR A 80 13.13 18.10 4.90
C THR A 80 14.41 17.28 4.70
N GLU A 81 14.94 16.65 5.74
CA GLU A 81 16.27 16.01 5.71
C GLU A 81 16.21 14.49 5.88
N ILE A 82 15.51 14.00 6.91
CA ILE A 82 15.44 12.60 7.32
C ILE A 82 14.20 11.91 6.72
N ARG A 83 13.05 12.61 6.64
CA ARG A 83 11.79 12.10 6.06
C ARG A 83 11.15 13.13 5.13
N PRO A 84 11.77 13.45 3.98
CA PRO A 84 11.28 14.47 3.04
C PRO A 84 10.05 14.04 2.25
N PHE A 85 9.46 15.01 1.54
CA PHE A 85 8.39 14.76 0.56
C PHE A 85 8.99 14.19 -0.72
N LEU A 86 8.71 12.90 -0.98
CA LEU A 86 9.35 12.14 -2.06
C LEU A 86 8.39 11.77 -3.20
N MET A 87 7.21 12.41 -3.26
CA MET A 87 6.21 12.12 -4.30
C MET A 87 6.75 12.37 -5.71
N LYS A 88 7.46 13.48 -5.93
CA LYS A 88 8.03 13.80 -7.24
C LYS A 88 9.10 12.78 -7.65
N ASP A 89 9.97 12.40 -6.72
CA ASP A 89 11.04 11.44 -6.97
C ASP A 89 10.50 10.05 -7.32
N LEU A 90 9.38 9.66 -6.71
CA LEU A 90 8.68 8.43 -7.03
C LEU A 90 8.30 8.34 -8.52
N PHE A 91 7.75 9.42 -9.09
CA PHE A 91 7.37 9.50 -10.51
C PHE A 91 8.55 9.74 -11.46
N ASN A 92 9.77 9.92 -10.94
CA ASN A 92 10.99 9.99 -11.73
C ASN A 92 11.72 8.63 -11.81
N ASP A 93 11.39 7.66 -10.94
CA ASP A 93 11.99 6.32 -11.00
C ASP A 93 11.39 5.50 -12.16
N LYS A 94 12.15 5.41 -13.26
CA LYS A 94 11.78 4.64 -14.46
C LYS A 94 11.39 3.18 -14.17
N LYS A 95 11.87 2.58 -13.08
CA LYS A 95 11.52 1.20 -12.69
C LYS A 95 10.10 1.08 -12.11
N LEU A 96 9.46 2.20 -11.80
CA LEU A 96 8.10 2.25 -11.26
C LEU A 96 7.07 2.66 -12.31
N ARG A 97 7.49 2.90 -13.55
CA ARG A 97 6.63 3.39 -14.64
C ARG A 97 5.37 2.56 -14.84
N ASP A 98 5.50 1.23 -14.73
CA ASP A 98 4.38 0.29 -14.90
C ASP A 98 3.31 0.44 -13.80
N TYR A 99 3.64 1.06 -12.67
CA TYR A 99 2.74 1.28 -11.54
C TYR A 99 2.23 2.73 -11.44
N TYR A 100 2.55 3.60 -12.40
CA TYR A 100 2.16 5.02 -12.32
C TYR A 100 0.66 5.23 -12.36
N GLU A 101 -0.08 4.42 -13.12
CA GLU A 101 -1.54 4.48 -13.15
C GLU A 101 -2.13 4.12 -11.78
N ASP A 102 -1.64 3.04 -11.16
CA ASP A 102 -2.06 2.66 -9.81
C ASP A 102 -1.72 3.76 -8.78
N MET A 103 -0.51 4.32 -8.84
CA MET A 103 -0.09 5.42 -7.96
C MET A 103 -0.96 6.67 -8.11
N ASN A 104 -1.31 7.05 -9.35
CA ASN A 104 -2.23 8.16 -9.61
C ASN A 104 -3.65 7.85 -9.10
N GLY A 105 -4.09 6.59 -9.23
CA GLY A 105 -5.34 6.11 -8.62
C GLY A 105 -5.30 6.25 -7.10
N PHE A 106 -4.20 5.87 -6.46
CA PHE A 106 -4.02 5.98 -5.01
C PHE A 106 -4.03 7.43 -4.51
N ILE A 107 -3.43 8.36 -5.26
CA ILE A 107 -3.49 9.79 -4.96
C ILE A 107 -4.93 10.30 -5.11
N SER A 108 -5.62 9.88 -6.17
CA SER A 108 -7.03 10.26 -6.40
C SER A 108 -7.95 9.72 -5.32
N ASN A 109 -7.71 8.50 -4.85
CA ASN A 109 -8.45 7.89 -3.74
C ASN A 109 -8.33 8.71 -2.45
N ALA A 110 -7.19 9.35 -2.19
CA ALA A 110 -7.02 10.19 -1.01
C ALA A 110 -8.04 11.36 -0.98
N LYS A 111 -8.38 11.92 -2.15
CA LYS A 111 -9.44 12.94 -2.25
C LYS A 111 -10.82 12.36 -1.90
N LEU A 112 -11.10 11.14 -2.28
CA LEU A 112 -12.37 10.48 -1.95
C LEU A 112 -12.52 10.28 -0.44
N VAL A 113 -11.44 10.01 0.29
CA VAL A 113 -11.47 9.93 1.77
C VAL A 113 -11.85 11.29 2.38
N VAL A 114 -11.26 12.37 1.89
CA VAL A 114 -11.56 13.74 2.38
C VAL A 114 -13.02 14.13 2.10
N ASP A 115 -13.54 13.71 0.94
CA ASP A 115 -14.91 13.99 0.52
C ASP A 115 -15.94 12.99 1.13
N ASP A 116 -15.54 12.09 2.03
CA ASP A 116 -16.35 10.99 2.61
C ASP A 116 -17.06 10.13 1.55
N LYS A 117 -16.35 9.84 0.46
CA LYS A 117 -16.84 9.02 -0.66
C LYS A 117 -16.28 7.61 -0.60
N LYS A 118 -17.04 6.67 -1.17
CA LYS A 118 -16.64 5.28 -1.30
C LYS A 118 -15.37 5.15 -2.15
N ILE A 119 -14.41 4.40 -1.62
CA ILE A 119 -13.14 4.12 -2.29
C ILE A 119 -13.32 2.92 -3.25
N PRO A 120 -12.89 3.00 -4.51
CA PRO A 120 -12.88 1.86 -5.41
C PRO A 120 -11.91 0.79 -4.90
N LYS A 121 -12.37 -0.46 -4.84
CA LYS A 121 -11.56 -1.61 -4.41
C LYS A 121 -11.46 -2.60 -5.56
N ARG A 122 -10.26 -3.12 -5.80
CA ARG A 122 -10.03 -4.31 -6.64
C ARG A 122 -10.00 -5.53 -5.73
N MET A 123 -10.28 -6.70 -6.29
CA MET A 123 -10.21 -7.94 -5.53
C MET A 123 -8.75 -8.20 -5.10
N PRO A 124 -8.48 -8.40 -3.78
CA PRO A 124 -7.12 -8.68 -3.32
C PRO A 124 -6.65 -10.04 -3.84
N GLN A 125 -5.36 -10.16 -4.14
CA GLN A 125 -4.73 -11.35 -4.70
C GLN A 125 -3.59 -11.86 -3.81
N GLN A 126 -3.13 -13.09 -4.06
CA GLN A 126 -2.03 -13.72 -3.32
C GLN A 126 -0.95 -14.27 -4.26
N ASP A 127 -0.71 -13.63 -5.39
CA ASP A 127 0.25 -14.07 -6.42
C ASP A 127 1.69 -14.08 -5.91
N TYR A 128 1.99 -13.35 -4.83
CA TYR A 128 3.26 -13.46 -4.11
C TYR A 128 3.54 -14.86 -3.51
N LYS A 129 2.54 -15.76 -3.44
CA LYS A 129 2.71 -17.17 -3.08
C LYS A 129 3.21 -18.03 -4.24
N GLN A 130 2.98 -17.59 -5.47
CA GLN A 130 3.46 -18.32 -6.65
C GLN A 130 4.97 -18.12 -6.75
N LYS A 131 5.74 -19.21 -6.68
CA LYS A 131 7.16 -19.16 -7.06
C LYS A 131 7.19 -18.79 -8.54
N ARG A 132 7.72 -17.62 -8.89
CA ARG A 132 8.09 -17.31 -10.28
C ARG A 132 9.11 -18.36 -10.71
N TRP A 133 8.64 -19.43 -11.34
CA TRP A 133 9.51 -20.34 -12.08
C TRP A 133 9.97 -19.55 -13.30
N PHE A 134 11.12 -18.91 -13.18
CA PHE A 134 11.84 -18.44 -14.36
C PHE A 134 12.35 -19.70 -15.05
N GLY A 135 11.56 -20.19 -16.02
CA GLY A 135 11.99 -21.22 -16.93
C GLY A 135 13.24 -20.73 -17.64
N LEU A 136 14.33 -21.50 -17.53
CA LEU A 136 15.47 -21.47 -18.43
C LEU A 136 15.04 -21.97 -19.81
#